data_AF-A0A941YLY8-F1
#
_entry.id   AF-A0A941YLY8-F1
#
_cell.length_a   1.000
_cell.length_b   1.000
_cell.length_c   1.000
_cell.angle_alpha   90.00
_cell.angle_beta   90.00
_cell.angle_gamma   90.00
#
_symmetry.space_group_name_H-M   'P 1'
#
loop_
_entity.id
_entity.type
_entity.pdbx_description
1 polymer ?
#
loop_
_entity_poly.entity_id
_entity_poly.type
_entity_poly.pdbx_seq_one_letter_code
_entity_poly.pdbx_strand_id
1 'polypeptide(L)'
;MNLRFKSFLVAAATTALSVLTVSSAVAQTRGQASLTLTNSDANFCYKHDNLWSLTKTSPGLAAPGTSGTVTWTVTAIKSDGGTSFNVYGGLTITNTGSAPATIGNIVINLQKPNSQKIAGKNVPWVSAAADIADATNGNAATKANIVAAGSQEAQAFNAAFGANNYTVSGAQGTFKETPASGDIVFTNCADDSVFNLVPQPTLPVGQSITLLYKANFNLNALTVAGKTFRVEALVTFGNAGARGGSGATATNIDINGNGLIDSDEANVRTVPSRVTMATVPVLPEECNGTVTVFDGCLSEVTGSVTTSNPVGFDAFTHPDPASTVDVPLPDLPGAVISGNASWIVSVDVDGGKDGGEVCNEATLVGTSDGITLGVLCNGVPVFIQCCTAASFSAESCVIVNGDGGPPDGWHDGDYYTYTKGKYQTSNGSPVADYLQANFSSLFPGGLTIGIADGAGPRHNATWTDVNVFRSWIGGGGPSGALAGDTLNAASTSGGTLAKQAATLTVSIKLSGVMPGDPAGLGGLHLKDTGLTIAGTAIDGLTIQQVLDLANQILGGTTGSGSDFSAMNTLLTNINESFDDGAVHTFAIEHLEP
;
A
#
# COMPACT_ATOMS: atom_id res chain seq x y z
N MET A 1 -36.54 -30.90 -11.84
CA MET A 1 -36.32 -31.85 -10.73
C MET A 1 -37.21 -31.37 -9.58
N ASN A 2 -38.38 -32.00 -9.43
CA ASN A 2 -39.48 -31.59 -8.55
C ASN A 2 -39.32 -32.25 -7.18
N LEU A 3 -39.29 -31.48 -6.08
CA LEU A 3 -39.66 -32.00 -4.76
C LEU A 3 -40.73 -31.11 -4.13
N ARG A 4 -41.94 -31.69 -4.05
CA ARG A 4 -43.12 -31.16 -3.35
C ARG A 4 -43.03 -31.56 -1.88
N PHE A 5 -43.04 -30.59 -0.96
CA PHE A 5 -43.32 -30.85 0.46
C PHE A 5 -44.83 -30.72 0.70
N LYS A 6 -45.45 -31.82 1.12
CA LYS A 6 -46.88 -31.91 1.45
C LYS A 6 -47.12 -31.46 2.89
N SER A 7 -48.05 -30.53 3.04
CA SER A 7 -48.68 -30.10 4.28
C SER A 7 -49.49 -31.26 4.90
N PHE A 8 -49.32 -31.49 6.20
CA PHE A 8 -50.24 -32.28 7.01
C PHE A 8 -50.94 -31.35 8.01
N LEU A 9 -52.24 -31.15 7.79
CA LEU A 9 -53.18 -30.49 8.69
C LEU A 9 -53.74 -31.56 9.64
N VAL A 10 -53.51 -31.44 10.94
CA VAL A 10 -54.20 -32.24 11.96
C VAL A 10 -55.08 -31.29 12.76
N ALA A 11 -56.40 -31.43 12.59
CA ALA A 11 -57.41 -30.79 13.41
C ALA A 11 -57.60 -31.61 14.69
N ALA A 12 -57.31 -31.02 15.84
CA ALA A 12 -57.70 -31.55 17.14
C ALA A 12 -58.56 -30.48 17.85
N ALA A 13 -59.85 -30.77 17.95
CA ALA A 13 -60.79 -30.02 18.75
C ALA A 13 -60.64 -30.45 20.22
N THR A 14 -60.33 -29.50 21.10
CA THR A 14 -60.34 -29.72 22.54
C THR A 14 -61.03 -28.55 23.26
N THR A 15 -62.15 -28.93 23.85
CA THR A 15 -63.02 -28.31 24.85
C THR A 15 -62.38 -27.20 25.69
N ALA A 16 -62.95 -26.01 25.62
CA ALA A 16 -62.64 -24.89 26.50
C ALA A 16 -63.21 -25.15 27.90
N LEU A 17 -62.33 -25.42 28.88
CA LEU A 17 -62.62 -25.36 30.29
C LEU A 17 -61.97 -24.09 30.85
N SER A 18 -62.77 -23.05 31.04
CA SER A 18 -62.35 -21.77 31.60
C SER A 18 -62.03 -21.91 33.09
N VAL A 19 -60.77 -22.15 33.41
CA VAL A 19 -60.20 -22.00 34.76
C VAL A 19 -59.88 -20.52 34.95
N LEU A 20 -60.60 -19.86 35.86
CA LEU A 20 -60.16 -18.57 36.42
C LEU A 20 -58.85 -18.80 37.18
N THR A 21 -57.72 -18.59 36.52
CA THR A 21 -56.45 -18.39 37.21
C THR A 21 -56.48 -17.00 37.83
N VAL A 22 -56.56 -16.94 39.16
CA VAL A 22 -56.23 -15.73 39.92
C VAL A 22 -54.75 -15.44 39.64
N SER A 23 -54.49 -14.54 38.70
CA SER A 23 -53.16 -14.00 38.43
C SER A 23 -52.74 -13.24 39.67
N SER A 24 -52.05 -13.93 40.58
CA SER A 24 -51.22 -13.26 41.58
C SER A 24 -50.25 -12.41 40.77
N ALA A 25 -50.40 -11.09 40.81
CA ALA A 25 -49.41 -10.16 40.28
C ALA A 25 -48.13 -10.37 41.10
N VAL A 26 -47.31 -11.33 40.68
CA VAL A 26 -45.93 -11.43 41.14
C VAL A 26 -45.33 -10.11 40.68
N ALA A 27 -44.98 -9.24 41.63
CA ALA A 27 -44.24 -8.03 41.34
C ALA A 27 -42.98 -8.46 40.58
N GLN A 28 -43.01 -8.30 39.25
CA GLN A 28 -41.90 -8.63 38.39
C GLN A 28 -40.82 -7.63 38.77
N THR A 29 -39.89 -8.06 39.62
CA THR A 29 -38.72 -7.27 39.96
C THR A 29 -38.06 -6.93 38.64
N ARG A 30 -38.14 -5.66 38.21
CA ARG A 30 -37.49 -5.22 36.98
C ARG A 30 -36.03 -5.66 37.12
N GLY A 31 -35.58 -6.52 36.20
CA GLY A 31 -34.21 -7.02 36.23
C GLY A 31 -33.23 -5.85 36.20
N GLN A 32 -32.08 -6.01 36.83
CA GLN A 32 -31.09 -4.96 37.02
C GLN A 32 -29.76 -5.40 36.41
N ALA A 33 -29.25 -4.67 35.44
CA ALA A 33 -27.92 -4.91 34.90
C ALA A 33 -26.83 -4.58 35.93
N SER A 34 -25.72 -5.31 35.91
CA SER A 34 -24.54 -4.99 36.71
C SER A 34 -23.30 -5.48 36.02
N LEU A 35 -22.40 -4.57 35.65
CA LEU A 35 -21.10 -4.96 35.10
C LEU A 35 -20.04 -5.09 36.21
N THR A 36 -19.14 -6.04 36.02
CA THR A 36 -17.89 -6.18 36.77
C THR A 36 -16.75 -6.23 35.77
N LEU A 37 -15.67 -5.51 36.05
CA LEU A 37 -14.44 -5.56 35.25
C LEU A 37 -13.42 -6.43 35.97
N THR A 38 -12.95 -7.48 35.31
CA THR A 38 -11.93 -8.42 35.79
C THR A 38 -10.87 -8.64 34.72
N ASN A 39 -9.83 -9.44 35.02
CA ASN A 39 -8.77 -9.79 34.05
C ASN A 39 -8.21 -8.54 33.35
N SER A 40 -7.91 -7.54 34.17
CA SER A 40 -7.50 -6.22 33.70
C SER A 40 -6.00 -6.05 33.85
N ASP A 41 -5.36 -5.63 32.77
CA ASP A 41 -3.95 -5.25 32.76
C ASP A 41 -3.73 -4.10 31.77
N ALA A 42 -2.63 -3.38 31.95
CA ALA A 42 -2.19 -2.34 31.04
C ALA A 42 -0.67 -2.23 31.08
N ASN A 43 -0.08 -2.04 29.91
CA ASN A 43 1.34 -1.81 29.72
C ASN A 43 1.54 -0.90 28.51
N PHE A 44 2.76 -0.46 28.22
CA PHE A 44 3.01 0.50 27.14
C PHE A 44 4.13 0.02 26.22
N CYS A 45 4.10 0.51 24.99
CA CYS A 45 5.24 0.52 24.08
C CYS A 45 5.69 1.97 23.92
N TYR A 46 6.88 2.30 24.40
CA TYR A 46 7.53 3.61 24.19
C TYR A 46 8.75 3.40 23.31
N LYS A 47 8.59 3.67 22.01
CA LYS A 47 9.52 3.20 20.99
C LYS A 47 9.84 4.27 19.97
N HIS A 48 11.02 4.17 19.38
CA HIS A 48 11.49 4.94 18.24
C HIS A 48 11.62 3.98 17.05
N ASP A 49 10.78 4.20 16.04
CA ASP A 49 10.70 3.31 14.88
C ASP A 49 11.79 3.67 13.88
N ASN A 50 12.82 2.83 13.76
CA ASN A 50 13.78 2.97 12.67
C ASN A 50 13.25 2.24 11.43
N LEU A 51 12.97 2.99 10.38
CA LEU A 51 12.54 2.46 9.10
C LEU A 51 13.76 2.09 8.25
N TRP A 52 13.61 1.03 7.46
CA TRP A 52 14.68 0.53 6.61
C TRP A 52 14.17 0.37 5.18
N SER A 53 15.06 0.54 4.22
CA SER A 53 14.87 0.08 2.84
C SER A 53 16.11 -0.65 2.37
N LEU A 54 15.91 -1.56 1.42
CA LEU A 54 16.96 -2.33 0.77
C LEU A 54 16.80 -2.17 -0.73
N THR A 55 17.87 -1.81 -1.43
CA THR A 55 17.92 -1.79 -2.88
C THR A 55 19.11 -2.56 -3.39
N LYS A 56 18.97 -3.12 -4.59
CA LYS A 56 20.01 -3.83 -5.29
C LYS A 56 19.96 -3.43 -6.75
N THR A 57 21.08 -2.95 -7.28
CA THR A 57 21.17 -2.49 -8.66
C THR A 57 22.41 -3.05 -9.32
N SER A 58 22.31 -3.35 -10.61
CA SER A 58 23.45 -3.65 -11.46
C SER A 58 23.50 -2.67 -12.63
N PRO A 59 24.67 -2.12 -13.00
CA PRO A 59 24.82 -1.38 -14.25
C PRO A 59 24.83 -2.31 -15.49
N GLY A 60 24.66 -3.62 -15.31
CA GLY A 60 24.84 -4.63 -16.36
C GLY A 60 26.28 -5.15 -16.45
N LEU A 61 26.59 -5.84 -17.53
CA LEU A 61 27.94 -6.29 -17.85
C LEU A 61 28.85 -5.10 -18.20
N ALA A 62 30.03 -5.05 -17.60
CA ALA A 62 31.00 -3.97 -17.83
C ALA A 62 31.49 -3.85 -19.29
N ALA A 63 31.29 -4.89 -20.11
CA ALA A 63 31.42 -4.86 -21.56
C ALA A 63 30.36 -5.78 -22.20
N PRO A 64 29.67 -5.37 -23.29
CA PRO A 64 28.79 -6.25 -24.04
C PRO A 64 29.63 -7.34 -24.70
N GLY A 65 29.60 -8.52 -24.11
CA GLY A 65 30.42 -9.66 -24.51
C GLY A 65 29.89 -10.94 -23.86
N THR A 66 30.51 -12.05 -24.23
CA THR A 66 30.10 -13.38 -23.80
C THR A 66 30.70 -13.79 -22.48
N SER A 67 31.63 -12.99 -21.96
CA SER A 67 32.20 -13.12 -20.63
C SER A 67 32.50 -11.74 -20.05
N GLY A 68 32.48 -11.64 -18.72
CA GLY A 68 32.75 -10.39 -18.03
C GLY A 68 32.50 -10.52 -16.53
N THR A 69 32.57 -9.40 -15.82
CA THR A 69 32.21 -9.33 -14.40
C THR A 69 30.86 -8.65 -14.27
N VAL A 70 29.92 -9.31 -13.62
CA VAL A 70 28.65 -8.69 -13.20
C VAL A 70 28.83 -8.16 -11.80
N THR A 71 28.48 -6.89 -11.61
CA THR A 71 28.60 -6.19 -10.32
C THR A 71 27.22 -5.74 -9.86
N TRP A 72 26.91 -5.97 -8.59
CA TRP A 72 25.74 -5.43 -7.92
C TRP A 72 26.15 -4.49 -6.79
N THR A 73 25.40 -3.41 -6.64
CA THR A 73 25.47 -2.53 -5.48
C THR A 73 24.28 -2.81 -4.58
N VAL A 74 24.53 -3.35 -3.38
CA VAL A 74 23.51 -3.51 -2.34
C VAL A 74 23.55 -2.28 -1.45
N THR A 75 22.39 -1.64 -1.23
CA THR A 75 22.29 -0.45 -0.38
C THR A 75 21.17 -0.62 0.63
N ALA A 76 21.52 -0.51 1.91
CA ALA A 76 20.57 -0.46 3.02
C ALA A 76 20.51 0.96 3.58
N ILE A 77 19.33 1.56 3.60
CA ILE A 77 19.12 2.93 4.09
C ILE A 77 18.26 2.90 5.34
N LYS A 78 18.76 3.52 6.41
CA LYS A 78 18.05 3.78 7.65
C LYS A 78 17.39 5.15 7.57
N SER A 79 16.14 5.23 7.96
CA SER A 79 15.38 6.48 8.08
C SER A 79 14.60 6.53 9.38
N ASP A 80 14.27 7.74 9.81
CA ASP A 80 13.54 8.02 11.05
C ASP A 80 12.03 7.84 10.81
N GLY A 81 11.43 6.89 11.50
CA GLY A 81 9.97 6.66 11.55
C GLY A 81 9.27 7.37 12.70
N GLY A 82 10.03 8.03 13.57
CA GLY A 82 9.55 8.81 14.70
C GLY A 82 9.34 8.00 15.97
N THR A 83 9.12 8.74 17.06
CA THR A 83 8.86 8.17 18.39
C THR A 83 7.36 8.07 18.64
N SER A 84 6.90 6.94 19.17
CA SER A 84 5.50 6.73 19.55
C SER A 84 5.35 6.22 20.98
N PHE A 85 4.21 6.54 21.58
CA PHE A 85 3.82 6.03 22.89
C PHE A 85 2.40 5.46 22.80
N ASN A 86 2.32 4.14 22.84
CA ASN A 86 1.06 3.41 22.79
C ASN A 86 0.84 2.70 24.13
N VAL A 87 -0.36 2.79 24.65
CA VAL A 87 -0.79 2.02 25.81
C VAL A 87 -1.65 0.86 25.32
N TYR A 88 -1.22 -0.33 25.69
CA TYR A 88 -1.98 -1.56 25.46
C TYR A 88 -2.56 -2.04 26.77
N GLY A 89 -3.75 -2.61 26.70
CA GLY A 89 -4.29 -3.28 27.86
C GLY A 89 -5.44 -4.18 27.48
N GLY A 90 -6.11 -4.66 28.49
CA GLY A 90 -7.36 -5.36 28.29
C GLY A 90 -8.16 -5.46 29.56
N LEU A 91 -9.41 -5.86 29.40
CA LEU A 91 -10.36 -6.06 30.48
C LEU A 91 -11.42 -7.07 30.06
N THR A 92 -11.91 -7.84 31.02
CA THR A 92 -13.09 -8.68 30.86
C THR A 92 -14.30 -8.00 31.48
N ILE A 93 -15.27 -7.66 30.64
CA ILE A 93 -16.55 -7.07 31.01
C ILE A 93 -17.53 -8.21 31.22
N THR A 94 -18.03 -8.40 32.44
CA THR A 94 -19.01 -9.46 32.75
C THR A 94 -20.31 -8.85 33.27
N ASN A 95 -21.44 -9.24 32.68
CA ASN A 95 -22.74 -8.88 33.22
C ASN A 95 -23.15 -9.86 34.34
N THR A 96 -22.98 -9.41 35.58
CA THR A 96 -23.34 -10.12 36.81
C THR A 96 -24.74 -9.76 37.32
N GLY A 97 -25.49 -8.95 36.56
CA GLY A 97 -26.84 -8.53 36.90
C GLY A 97 -27.91 -9.58 36.63
N SER A 98 -29.17 -9.16 36.72
CA SER A 98 -30.37 -9.93 36.38
C SER A 98 -31.10 -9.40 35.13
N ALA A 99 -30.56 -8.38 34.46
CA ALA A 99 -31.03 -7.90 33.16
C ALA A 99 -29.86 -7.64 32.19
N PRO A 100 -30.11 -7.62 30.86
CA PRO A 100 -29.11 -7.24 29.87
C PRO A 100 -28.56 -5.82 30.09
N ALA A 101 -27.26 -5.64 29.89
CA ALA A 101 -26.57 -4.36 30.05
C ALA A 101 -26.26 -3.76 28.67
N THR A 102 -26.70 -2.53 28.40
CA THR A 102 -26.29 -1.77 27.21
C THR A 102 -24.98 -1.06 27.50
N ILE A 103 -23.92 -1.31 26.72
CA ILE A 103 -22.62 -0.65 26.90
C ILE A 103 -22.64 0.65 26.11
N GLY A 104 -22.43 1.77 26.80
CA GLY A 104 -22.51 3.10 26.18
C GLY A 104 -21.16 3.64 25.75
N ASN A 105 -20.32 3.94 26.74
CA ASN A 105 -18.99 4.54 26.58
C ASN A 105 -17.92 3.63 27.15
N ILE A 106 -16.76 3.65 26.50
CA ILE A 106 -15.50 3.17 27.07
C ILE A 106 -14.50 4.34 27.05
N VAL A 107 -13.96 4.69 28.21
CA VAL A 107 -12.93 5.74 28.34
C VAL A 107 -11.64 5.12 28.85
N ILE A 108 -10.54 5.34 28.13
CA ILE A 108 -9.20 4.99 28.58
C ILE A 108 -8.51 6.27 29.06
N ASN A 109 -8.60 6.53 30.36
CA ASN A 109 -8.01 7.72 30.98
C ASN A 109 -6.56 7.44 31.43
N LEU A 110 -5.60 8.07 30.77
CA LEU A 110 -4.19 8.03 31.15
C LEU A 110 -3.93 9.07 32.23
N GLN A 111 -3.55 8.63 33.42
CA GLN A 111 -3.34 9.47 34.59
C GLN A 111 -1.87 9.56 34.97
N LYS A 112 -1.44 10.76 35.39
CA LYS A 112 -0.12 11.01 35.97
C LYS A 112 -0.22 11.22 37.49
N PRO A 113 0.84 10.90 38.25
CA PRO A 113 0.88 11.13 39.69
C PRO A 113 0.73 12.62 40.01
N ASN A 114 0.00 12.90 41.08
CA ASN A 114 -0.11 14.24 41.65
C ASN A 114 0.12 14.16 43.16
N SER A 115 0.99 15.04 43.67
CA SER A 115 1.22 15.22 45.11
C SER A 115 0.66 16.54 45.64
N GLN A 116 0.17 17.41 44.75
CA GLN A 116 -0.33 18.74 45.10
C GLN A 116 -1.69 18.65 45.78
N LYS A 117 -1.94 19.60 46.68
CA LYS A 117 -3.18 19.68 47.46
C LYS A 117 -4.01 20.88 47.06
N ILE A 118 -5.33 20.71 47.03
CA ILE A 118 -6.32 21.81 46.95
C ILE A 118 -7.17 21.74 48.20
N ALA A 119 -7.25 22.84 48.94
CA ALA A 119 -8.00 22.94 50.21
C ALA A 119 -7.69 21.79 51.19
N GLY A 120 -6.40 21.42 51.31
CA GLY A 120 -5.93 20.36 52.21
C GLY A 120 -6.18 18.92 51.74
N LYS A 121 -6.96 18.72 50.66
CA LYS A 121 -7.20 17.40 50.06
C LYS A 121 -6.12 17.07 49.02
N ASN A 122 -5.83 15.79 48.84
CA ASN A 122 -4.94 15.30 47.79
C ASN A 122 -5.71 14.33 46.89
N VAL A 123 -5.61 14.50 45.58
CA VAL A 123 -6.01 13.49 44.60
C VAL A 123 -4.71 12.95 43.98
N PRO A 124 -4.33 11.70 44.26
CA PRO A 124 -2.99 11.18 43.95
C PRO A 124 -2.71 11.01 42.45
N TRP A 125 -3.74 11.08 41.62
CA TRP A 125 -3.68 10.87 40.18
C TRP A 125 -4.62 11.85 39.48
N VAL A 126 -4.15 12.45 38.41
CA VAL A 126 -4.94 13.35 37.57
C VAL A 126 -4.76 12.96 36.10
N SER A 127 -5.82 13.09 35.31
CA SER A 127 -5.77 12.82 33.87
C SER A 127 -4.69 13.64 33.19
N ALA A 128 -3.89 12.97 32.37
CA ALA A 128 -2.94 13.55 31.44
C ALA A 128 -3.51 13.57 30.01
N ALA A 129 -4.31 12.57 29.65
CA ALA A 129 -5.07 12.47 28.41
C ALA A 129 -6.16 11.40 28.58
N ALA A 130 -7.16 11.40 27.72
CA ALA A 130 -8.16 10.34 27.67
C ALA A 130 -8.54 10.06 26.23
N ASP A 131 -8.55 8.79 25.83
CA ASP A 131 -9.09 8.36 24.55
C ASP A 131 -10.47 7.75 24.79
N ILE A 132 -11.39 8.02 23.87
CA ILE A 132 -12.82 7.84 24.12
C ILE A 132 -13.46 7.05 22.98
N ALA A 133 -14.33 6.11 23.33
CA ALA A 133 -15.26 5.51 22.40
C ALA A 133 -16.68 5.54 22.96
N ASP A 134 -17.66 5.78 22.08
CA ASP A 134 -19.09 5.76 22.41
C ASP A 134 -19.89 4.92 21.40
N ALA A 135 -21.16 4.67 21.73
CA ALA A 135 -22.04 3.82 20.92
C ALA A 135 -22.71 4.52 19.73
N THR A 136 -22.38 5.78 19.46
CA THR A 136 -22.91 6.57 18.32
C THR A 136 -21.83 6.80 17.26
N ASN A 137 -20.66 7.23 17.70
CA ASN A 137 -19.50 7.65 16.92
C ASN A 137 -18.37 6.60 16.95
N GLY A 138 -18.49 5.54 17.77
CA GLY A 138 -17.46 4.51 17.89
C GLY A 138 -16.16 5.10 18.43
N ASN A 139 -15.05 4.74 17.81
CA ASN A 139 -13.72 5.22 18.21
C ASN A 139 -13.43 6.67 17.76
N ALA A 140 -14.35 7.32 17.04
CA ALA A 140 -14.23 8.73 16.66
C ALA A 140 -14.87 9.68 17.70
N ALA A 141 -15.35 9.15 18.82
CA ALA A 141 -15.98 9.92 19.88
C ALA A 141 -14.94 10.82 20.58
N THR A 142 -15.19 12.13 20.65
CA THR A 142 -14.27 13.08 21.32
C THR A 142 -14.69 13.42 22.75
N LYS A 143 -15.81 12.86 23.22
CA LYS A 143 -16.43 13.11 24.52
C LYS A 143 -17.20 11.89 24.97
N ALA A 144 -17.15 11.59 26.26
CA ALA A 144 -18.01 10.59 26.89
C ALA A 144 -18.52 11.11 28.23
N ASN A 145 -19.80 10.84 28.51
CA ASN A 145 -20.35 11.06 29.84
C ASN A 145 -20.28 9.76 30.65
N ILE A 146 -20.00 9.90 31.94
CA ILE A 146 -19.92 8.81 32.90
C ILE A 146 -20.71 9.18 34.16
N VAL A 147 -20.95 8.22 35.03
CA VAL A 147 -21.28 8.52 36.43
C VAL A 147 -20.02 9.00 37.12
N ALA A 148 -20.01 10.26 37.59
CA ALA A 148 -18.83 10.91 38.17
C ALA A 148 -18.20 10.09 39.31
N ALA A 149 -19.04 9.43 40.12
CA ALA A 149 -18.59 8.59 41.24
C ALA A 149 -17.85 7.31 40.80
N GLY A 150 -17.86 6.95 39.51
CA GLY A 150 -17.13 5.80 38.97
C GLY A 150 -15.64 6.08 38.74
N SER A 151 -15.27 7.34 38.48
CA SER A 151 -13.87 7.76 38.28
C SER A 151 -13.26 8.30 39.57
N GLN A 152 -11.93 8.23 39.69
CA GLN A 152 -11.16 8.92 40.73
C GLN A 152 -10.80 10.36 40.36
N GLU A 153 -11.15 10.83 39.15
CA GLU A 153 -10.91 12.21 38.76
C GLU A 153 -11.71 13.20 39.62
N ALA A 154 -11.08 14.33 39.92
CA ALA A 154 -11.72 15.46 40.58
C ALA A 154 -11.54 16.70 39.71
N GLN A 155 -12.66 17.32 39.30
CA GLN A 155 -12.67 18.47 38.39
C GLN A 155 -11.66 19.57 38.78
N ALA A 156 -11.63 19.96 40.06
CA ALA A 156 -10.72 21.01 40.53
C ALA A 156 -9.22 20.64 40.37
N PHE A 157 -8.86 19.38 40.60
CA PHE A 157 -7.47 18.91 40.45
C PHE A 157 -7.11 18.68 38.98
N ASN A 158 -8.06 18.13 38.22
CA ASN A 158 -7.90 17.94 36.78
C ASN A 158 -7.67 19.28 36.06
N ALA A 159 -8.42 20.33 36.43
CA ALA A 159 -8.25 21.67 35.90
C ALA A 159 -6.93 22.33 36.31
N ALA A 160 -6.47 22.12 37.56
CA ALA A 160 -5.28 22.77 38.08
C ALA A 160 -3.96 22.07 37.72
N PHE A 161 -3.96 20.74 37.64
CA PHE A 161 -2.75 19.92 37.55
C PHE A 161 -2.81 18.84 36.46
N GLY A 162 -4.00 18.49 35.99
CA GLY A 162 -4.23 17.54 34.90
C GLY A 162 -4.27 18.22 33.53
N ALA A 163 -5.01 17.61 32.61
CA ALA A 163 -5.19 18.11 31.25
C ALA A 163 -6.43 19.00 31.08
N ASN A 164 -7.13 19.36 32.18
CA ASN A 164 -8.39 20.11 32.15
C ASN A 164 -9.44 19.49 31.21
N ASN A 165 -9.52 18.16 31.20
CA ASN A 165 -10.34 17.38 30.28
C ASN A 165 -11.49 16.63 30.98
N TYR A 166 -11.69 16.88 32.28
CA TYR A 166 -12.76 16.30 33.07
C TYR A 166 -13.60 17.37 33.77
N THR A 167 -14.92 17.29 33.59
CA THR A 167 -15.90 18.19 34.22
C THR A 167 -17.01 17.39 34.89
N VAL A 168 -17.66 17.97 35.91
CA VAL A 168 -18.76 17.33 36.65
C VAL A 168 -19.97 18.26 36.68
N SER A 169 -21.15 17.74 36.38
CA SER A 169 -22.44 18.39 36.53
C SER A 169 -23.41 17.44 37.25
N GLY A 170 -23.72 17.73 38.51
CA GLY A 170 -24.49 16.81 39.36
C GLY A 170 -23.78 15.47 39.52
N ALA A 171 -24.43 14.38 39.13
CA ALA A 171 -23.85 13.03 39.14
C ALA A 171 -23.12 12.65 37.85
N GLN A 172 -23.19 13.50 36.81
CA GLN A 172 -22.54 13.26 35.53
C GLN A 172 -21.11 13.78 35.55
N GLY A 173 -20.17 12.90 35.23
CA GLY A 173 -18.82 13.29 34.82
C GLY A 173 -18.74 13.32 33.30
N THR A 174 -17.93 14.18 32.73
CA THR A 174 -17.71 14.25 31.28
C THR A 174 -16.22 14.34 31.02
N PHE A 175 -15.70 13.35 30.31
CA PHE A 175 -14.37 13.37 29.72
C PHE A 175 -14.42 13.97 28.31
N LYS A 176 -13.35 14.65 27.94
CA LYS A 176 -13.08 15.08 26.57
C LYS A 176 -11.67 14.65 26.18
N GLU A 177 -11.49 14.40 24.90
CA GLU A 177 -10.16 14.24 24.35
C GLU A 177 -9.38 15.56 24.44
N THR A 178 -8.06 15.43 24.43
CA THR A 178 -7.12 16.56 24.50
C THR A 178 -6.17 16.50 23.31
N PRO A 179 -5.34 17.51 23.06
CA PRO A 179 -4.31 17.42 22.03
C PRO A 179 -3.30 16.28 22.24
N ALA A 180 -3.23 15.72 23.45
CA ALA A 180 -2.42 14.55 23.79
C ALA A 180 -3.15 13.21 23.55
N SER A 181 -4.47 13.23 23.35
CA SER A 181 -5.24 12.05 22.94
C SER A 181 -4.92 11.67 21.49
N GLY A 182 -5.19 10.43 21.14
CA GLY A 182 -5.06 9.92 19.77
C GLY A 182 -6.09 8.83 19.51
N ASP A 183 -5.77 7.90 18.61
CA ASP A 183 -6.71 6.87 18.21
C ASP A 183 -6.79 5.74 19.26
N ILE A 184 -8.01 5.23 19.45
CA ILE A 184 -8.28 4.01 20.22
C ILE A 184 -8.84 2.90 19.34
N VAL A 185 -8.40 1.67 19.56
CA VAL A 185 -8.95 0.47 18.92
C VAL A 185 -9.20 -0.60 19.97
N PHE A 186 -10.33 -1.30 19.85
CA PHE A 186 -10.67 -2.46 20.65
C PHE A 186 -10.68 -3.72 19.79
N THR A 187 -10.13 -4.80 20.34
CA THR A 187 -10.10 -6.13 19.70
C THR A 187 -10.74 -7.14 20.63
N ASN A 188 -11.63 -7.97 20.10
CA ASN A 188 -12.19 -9.10 20.82
C ASN A 188 -11.13 -10.20 20.96
N CYS A 189 -10.76 -10.46 22.20
CA CYS A 189 -9.74 -11.42 22.61
C CYS A 189 -10.06 -12.89 22.23
N ALA A 190 -11.32 -13.21 21.89
CA ALA A 190 -11.71 -14.57 21.53
C ALA A 190 -11.35 -14.94 20.08
N ASP A 191 -11.38 -13.99 19.16
CA ASP A 191 -11.31 -14.22 17.70
C ASP A 191 -10.49 -13.16 16.95
N ASP A 192 -9.80 -12.27 17.67
CA ASP A 192 -9.02 -11.14 17.16
C ASP A 192 -9.80 -10.18 16.24
N SER A 193 -11.13 -10.22 16.28
CA SER A 193 -11.98 -9.31 15.51
C SER A 193 -12.01 -7.91 16.12
N VAL A 194 -12.14 -6.89 15.27
CA VAL A 194 -12.32 -5.51 15.75
C VAL A 194 -13.66 -5.39 16.48
N PHE A 195 -13.64 -4.92 17.72
CA PHE A 195 -14.83 -4.63 18.49
C PHE A 195 -15.26 -3.17 18.30
N ASN A 196 -16.51 -2.98 17.88
CA ASN A 196 -17.11 -1.65 17.72
C ASN A 196 -18.25 -1.47 18.72
N LEU A 197 -18.35 -0.28 19.30
CA LEU A 197 -19.52 0.15 20.08
C LEU A 197 -20.70 0.56 19.19
N VAL A 198 -20.53 0.59 17.87
CA VAL A 198 -21.57 0.93 16.89
C VAL A 198 -21.93 -0.32 16.09
N PRO A 199 -23.18 -0.81 16.15
CA PRO A 199 -24.29 -0.35 17.00
C PRO A 199 -24.09 -0.67 18.49
N GLN A 200 -24.82 0.02 19.38
CA GLN A 200 -24.72 -0.13 20.83
C GLN A 200 -24.77 -1.60 21.28
N PRO A 201 -23.71 -2.14 21.92
CA PRO A 201 -23.69 -3.53 22.34
C PRO A 201 -24.61 -3.75 23.53
N THR A 202 -25.32 -4.87 23.53
CA THR A 202 -26.07 -5.36 24.70
C THR A 202 -25.46 -6.66 25.19
N LEU A 203 -24.94 -6.67 26.41
CA LEU A 203 -24.34 -7.85 27.04
C LEU A 203 -25.42 -8.62 27.84
N PRO A 204 -25.79 -9.85 27.44
CA PRO A 204 -26.78 -10.64 28.16
C PRO A 204 -26.33 -11.02 29.57
N VAL A 205 -27.27 -11.40 30.42
CA VAL A 205 -27.00 -11.85 31.80
C VAL A 205 -26.05 -13.05 31.80
N GLY A 206 -25.01 -12.99 32.64
CA GLY A 206 -24.03 -14.06 32.80
C GLY A 206 -23.01 -14.16 31.66
N GLN A 207 -23.11 -13.31 30.63
CA GLN A 207 -22.14 -13.27 29.54
C GLN A 207 -20.96 -12.36 29.86
N SER A 208 -19.83 -12.67 29.24
CA SER A 208 -18.59 -11.90 29.34
C SER A 208 -18.04 -11.61 27.95
N ILE A 209 -17.37 -10.47 27.82
CA ILE A 209 -16.53 -10.16 26.67
C ILE A 209 -15.18 -9.69 27.19
N THR A 210 -14.10 -10.22 26.62
CA THR A 210 -12.74 -9.77 26.91
C THR A 210 -12.27 -8.90 25.76
N LEU A 211 -11.96 -7.64 26.08
CA LEU A 211 -11.50 -6.67 25.11
C LEU A 211 -10.03 -6.38 25.37
N LEU A 212 -9.23 -6.44 24.31
CA LEU A 212 -7.93 -5.82 24.25
C LEU A 212 -8.11 -4.40 23.69
N TYR A 213 -7.30 -3.45 24.14
CA TYR A 213 -7.29 -2.11 23.58
C TYR A 213 -5.87 -1.62 23.30
N LYS A 214 -5.77 -0.79 22.26
CA LYS A 214 -4.60 0.03 21.94
C LYS A 214 -5.05 1.49 21.95
N ALA A 215 -4.42 2.31 22.79
CA ALA A 215 -4.63 3.74 22.91
C ALA A 215 -3.33 4.47 22.53
N ASN A 216 -3.36 5.34 21.53
CA ASN A 216 -2.20 6.09 21.07
C ASN A 216 -2.22 7.50 21.67
N PHE A 217 -1.13 7.93 22.30
CA PHE A 217 -1.04 9.29 22.85
C PHE A 217 0.00 10.13 22.10
N ASN A 218 -0.38 11.36 21.78
CA ASN A 218 0.44 12.29 21.03
C ASN A 218 1.54 12.91 21.91
N LEU A 219 2.79 12.52 21.62
CA LEU A 219 3.98 12.98 22.33
C LEU A 219 4.30 14.47 22.16
N ASN A 220 3.75 15.14 21.14
CA ASN A 220 3.91 16.60 21.00
C ASN A 220 3.19 17.38 22.11
N ALA A 221 2.16 16.79 22.70
CA ALA A 221 1.38 17.38 23.79
C ALA A 221 1.59 16.67 25.15
N LEU A 222 2.25 15.50 25.15
CA LEU A 222 2.47 14.68 26.34
C LEU A 222 3.94 14.30 26.54
N THR A 223 4.54 14.74 27.64
CA THR A 223 5.88 14.27 28.05
C THR A 223 5.77 12.98 28.88
N VAL A 224 6.25 11.86 28.33
CA VAL A 224 6.19 10.55 28.98
C VAL A 224 7.51 10.08 29.59
N ALA A 225 8.65 10.50 29.05
CA ALA A 225 9.97 10.01 29.43
C ALA A 225 10.25 10.15 30.94
N GLY A 226 10.66 9.05 31.58
CA GLY A 226 10.98 8.99 33.01
C GLY A 226 9.79 9.20 33.94
N LYS A 227 8.55 9.13 33.44
CA LYS A 227 7.33 9.30 34.25
C LYS A 227 6.63 7.96 34.49
N THR A 228 5.95 7.85 35.62
CA THR A 228 5.01 6.74 35.89
C THR A 228 3.62 7.17 35.48
N PHE A 229 2.83 6.26 34.93
CA PHE A 229 1.44 6.50 34.60
C PHE A 229 0.54 5.40 35.17
N ARG A 230 -0.75 5.72 35.27
CA ARG A 230 -1.82 4.77 35.59
C ARG A 230 -2.89 4.87 34.51
N VAL A 231 -3.40 3.73 34.08
CA VAL A 231 -4.57 3.68 33.20
C VAL A 231 -5.80 3.45 34.05
N GLU A 232 -6.81 4.29 33.88
CA GLU A 232 -8.16 4.10 34.40
C GLU A 232 -9.10 3.82 33.22
N ALA A 233 -9.43 2.54 32.99
CA ALA A 233 -10.42 2.13 32.00
C ALA A 233 -11.82 2.20 32.63
N LEU A 234 -12.73 2.94 32.02
CA LEU A 234 -14.09 3.19 32.53
C LEU A 234 -15.11 2.68 31.52
N VAL A 235 -16.00 1.80 31.96
CA VAL A 235 -17.10 1.29 31.12
C VAL A 235 -18.42 1.79 31.69
N THR A 236 -19.20 2.51 30.90
CA THR A 236 -20.57 2.89 31.26
C THR A 236 -21.60 1.91 30.73
N PHE A 237 -22.67 1.73 31.47
CA PHE A 237 -23.78 0.89 31.02
C PHE A 237 -25.14 1.34 31.54
N GLY A 238 -26.17 1.10 30.72
CA GLY A 238 -27.57 1.35 31.02
C GLY A 238 -28.25 0.15 31.68
N ASN A 239 -29.55 0.26 31.94
CA ASN A 239 -30.38 -0.71 32.66
C ASN A 239 -29.87 -1.05 34.08
N ALA A 240 -29.08 -0.16 34.68
CA ALA A 240 -28.38 -0.43 35.91
C ALA A 240 -29.28 -0.46 37.16
N GLY A 241 -30.57 -0.10 37.04
CA GLY A 241 -31.58 -0.05 38.11
C GLY A 241 -31.26 0.95 39.23
N ALA A 242 -32.23 1.34 40.05
CA ALA A 242 -32.01 2.33 41.11
C ALA A 242 -31.27 1.72 42.33
N ARG A 243 -29.93 1.84 42.40
CA ARG A 243 -29.12 1.39 43.54
C ARG A 243 -28.42 2.57 44.24
N GLY A 244 -28.57 2.67 45.57
CA GLY A 244 -27.76 3.57 46.42
C GLY A 244 -26.43 2.92 46.85
N GLY A 245 -25.34 3.70 46.94
CA GLY A 245 -24.02 3.24 47.45
C GLY A 245 -22.80 3.81 46.70
N SER A 246 -21.59 3.28 46.96
CA SER A 246 -20.37 3.65 46.24
C SER A 246 -20.40 3.07 44.81
N GLY A 247 -20.30 3.94 43.78
CA GLY A 247 -20.70 3.60 42.41
C GLY A 247 -22.21 3.64 42.17
N ALA A 248 -22.91 4.52 42.92
CA ALA A 248 -24.35 4.75 42.86
C ALA A 248 -24.82 4.90 41.41
N THR A 249 -26.01 4.36 41.16
CA THR A 249 -26.71 4.64 39.91
C THR A 249 -26.99 6.12 39.81
N ALA A 250 -26.72 6.70 38.64
CA ALA A 250 -27.18 8.03 38.29
C ALA A 250 -28.29 7.92 37.26
N THR A 251 -29.24 8.85 37.32
CA THR A 251 -30.37 8.86 36.40
C THR A 251 -30.12 9.82 35.25
N ASN A 252 -30.61 9.45 34.06
CA ASN A 252 -30.68 10.33 32.90
C ASN A 252 -29.30 10.90 32.48
N ILE A 253 -28.34 10.01 32.27
CA ILE A 253 -27.04 10.37 31.68
C ILE A 253 -26.96 9.73 30.29
N ASP A 254 -26.81 10.56 29.27
CA ASP A 254 -26.51 10.13 27.90
C ASP A 254 -25.15 9.43 27.88
N ILE A 255 -25.15 8.11 27.75
CA ILE A 255 -23.94 7.28 27.70
C ILE A 255 -23.67 6.70 26.33
N ASN A 256 -24.53 6.86 25.33
CA ASN A 256 -24.23 6.41 23.98
C ASN A 256 -23.74 7.55 23.06
N GLY A 257 -23.81 8.81 23.50
CA GLY A 257 -23.28 9.97 22.77
C GLY A 257 -24.24 10.57 21.76
N ASN A 258 -25.52 10.18 21.75
CA ASN A 258 -26.51 10.68 20.78
C ASN A 258 -27.15 12.02 21.19
N GLY A 259 -26.85 12.53 22.38
CA GLY A 259 -27.37 13.80 22.90
C GLY A 259 -28.80 13.72 23.47
N LEU A 260 -29.39 12.54 23.54
CA LEU A 260 -30.71 12.26 24.12
C LEU A 260 -30.57 11.31 25.31
N ILE A 261 -31.64 11.18 26.10
CA ILE A 261 -31.70 10.19 27.18
C ILE A 261 -32.59 9.05 26.70
N ASP A 262 -31.98 7.91 26.41
CA ASP A 262 -32.69 6.71 25.99
C ASP A 262 -33.29 5.95 27.18
N SER A 263 -34.19 5.02 26.86
CA SER A 263 -34.94 4.29 27.90
C SER A 263 -34.06 3.45 28.82
N ASP A 264 -32.95 2.93 28.31
CA ASP A 264 -31.94 2.18 29.05
C ASP A 264 -31.02 3.11 29.87
N GLU A 265 -30.97 4.39 29.56
CA GLU A 265 -30.15 5.41 30.23
C GLU A 265 -30.87 6.10 31.39
N ALA A 266 -32.11 5.70 31.67
CA ALA A 266 -32.85 6.13 32.85
C ALA A 266 -32.08 5.83 34.15
N ASN A 267 -31.26 4.77 34.16
CA ASN A 267 -30.40 4.37 35.27
C ASN A 267 -29.07 3.85 34.75
N VAL A 268 -28.01 4.62 34.97
CA VAL A 268 -26.65 4.38 34.45
C VAL A 268 -25.68 4.14 35.59
N ARG A 269 -24.67 3.30 35.33
CA ARG A 269 -23.48 3.15 36.19
C ARG A 269 -22.21 3.15 35.36
N THR A 270 -21.10 3.50 36.02
CA THR A 270 -19.75 3.40 35.46
C THR A 270 -18.91 2.48 36.34
N VAL A 271 -18.22 1.53 35.72
CA VAL A 271 -17.32 0.60 36.41
C VAL A 271 -15.88 0.90 35.98
N PRO A 272 -14.98 1.16 36.93
CA PRO A 272 -13.57 1.39 36.62
C PRO A 272 -12.72 0.12 36.75
N SER A 273 -11.65 0.06 35.96
CA SER A 273 -10.47 -0.77 36.17
C SER A 273 -9.24 0.13 36.22
N ARG A 274 -8.28 -0.14 37.11
CA ARG A 274 -7.13 0.74 37.33
C ARG A 274 -5.85 -0.07 37.38
N VAL A 275 -4.90 0.26 36.52
CA VAL A 275 -3.60 -0.41 36.43
C VAL A 275 -2.49 0.64 36.42
N THR A 276 -1.62 0.59 37.43
CA THR A 276 -0.41 1.42 37.45
C THR A 276 0.67 0.71 36.67
N MET A 277 1.18 1.36 35.63
CA MET A 277 2.22 0.80 34.76
C MET A 277 3.61 1.03 35.36
N ALA A 278 4.62 0.35 34.82
CA ALA A 278 6.00 0.64 35.11
C ALA A 278 6.37 2.09 34.75
N THR A 279 7.47 2.60 35.31
CA THR A 279 8.01 3.90 34.90
C THR A 279 8.49 3.83 33.45
N VAL A 280 8.04 4.77 32.63
CA VAL A 280 8.48 4.89 31.24
C VAL A 280 9.98 5.20 31.21
N PRO A 281 10.79 4.46 30.42
CA PRO A 281 12.20 4.75 30.25
C PRO A 281 12.48 6.20 29.83
N VAL A 282 13.69 6.69 30.11
CA VAL A 282 14.08 8.06 29.72
C VAL A 282 14.24 8.17 28.20
N LEU A 283 14.80 7.13 27.57
CA LEU A 283 14.93 7.02 26.12
C LEU A 283 13.96 5.96 25.61
N PRO A 284 13.35 6.16 24.43
CA PRO A 284 12.52 5.14 23.82
C PRO A 284 13.35 3.90 23.45
N GLU A 285 12.68 2.76 23.33
CA GLU A 285 13.26 1.54 22.77
C GLU A 285 13.47 1.70 21.26
N GLU A 286 14.66 1.33 20.77
CA GLU A 286 15.04 1.51 19.36
C GLU A 286 14.58 0.31 18.52
N CYS A 287 13.36 0.37 17.98
CA CYS A 287 12.87 -0.65 17.05
C CYS A 287 13.76 -0.70 15.82
N ASN A 288 14.23 -1.90 15.45
CA ASN A 288 15.17 -2.09 14.34
C ASN A 288 16.37 -1.15 14.42
N GLY A 289 16.85 -0.85 15.65
CA GLY A 289 18.03 -0.02 15.88
C GLY A 289 19.26 -0.58 15.14
N THR A 290 19.32 -1.91 15.06
CA THR A 290 20.20 -2.68 14.17
C THR A 290 19.38 -3.63 13.29
N VAL A 291 19.89 -3.92 12.09
CA VAL A 291 19.36 -4.95 11.19
C VAL A 291 20.50 -5.79 10.63
N THR A 292 20.19 -6.98 10.16
CA THR A 292 21.13 -7.90 9.52
C THR A 292 20.80 -7.99 8.04
N VAL A 293 21.79 -7.71 7.18
CA VAL A 293 21.69 -7.85 5.73
C VAL A 293 22.35 -9.15 5.29
N PHE A 294 21.70 -9.88 4.38
CA PHE A 294 22.18 -11.13 3.79
C PHE A 294 22.30 -10.97 2.28
N ASP A 295 23.41 -11.44 1.74
CA ASP A 295 23.70 -11.51 0.30
C ASP A 295 24.84 -12.52 0.13
N GLY A 296 24.53 -13.79 0.39
CA GLY A 296 25.53 -14.85 0.54
C GLY A 296 25.79 -15.65 -0.74
N CYS A 297 24.90 -15.60 -1.72
CA CYS A 297 25.03 -16.33 -2.98
C CYS A 297 24.11 -15.75 -4.06
N LEU A 298 24.33 -16.17 -5.30
CA LEU A 298 23.43 -15.91 -6.41
C LEU A 298 22.07 -16.57 -6.15
N SER A 299 20.98 -15.87 -6.49
CA SER A 299 19.62 -16.40 -6.34
C SER A 299 19.26 -17.34 -7.50
N GLU A 300 19.69 -16.99 -8.71
CA GLU A 300 19.40 -17.77 -9.91
C GLU A 300 20.53 -17.64 -10.96
N VAL A 301 20.82 -18.74 -11.66
CA VAL A 301 21.67 -18.78 -12.85
C VAL A 301 20.97 -19.66 -13.89
N THR A 302 20.68 -19.11 -15.06
CA THR A 302 19.93 -19.80 -16.13
C THR A 302 20.76 -19.96 -17.40
N GLY A 303 20.24 -20.76 -18.34
CA GLY A 303 20.87 -20.96 -19.66
C GLY A 303 22.19 -21.73 -19.59
N SER A 304 23.14 -21.35 -20.44
CA SER A 304 24.52 -21.87 -20.44
C SER A 304 25.50 -21.00 -19.66
N VAL A 305 25.00 -20.03 -18.86
CA VAL A 305 25.86 -19.16 -18.06
C VAL A 305 26.58 -19.97 -16.99
N THR A 306 27.88 -19.73 -16.85
CA THR A 306 28.69 -20.19 -15.72
C THR A 306 29.21 -19.01 -14.95
N THR A 307 29.38 -19.18 -13.63
CA THR A 307 29.82 -18.13 -12.72
C THR A 307 31.07 -18.57 -11.98
N SER A 308 31.99 -17.64 -11.73
CA SER A 308 33.22 -17.89 -10.97
C SER A 308 33.65 -16.65 -10.20
N ASN A 309 34.68 -16.80 -9.36
CA ASN A 309 35.33 -15.69 -8.64
C ASN A 309 34.35 -14.74 -7.92
N PRO A 310 33.51 -15.24 -6.98
CA PRO A 310 32.64 -14.37 -6.20
C PRO A 310 33.47 -13.43 -5.32
N VAL A 311 33.19 -12.13 -5.39
CA VAL A 311 33.86 -11.07 -4.62
C VAL A 311 32.82 -10.30 -3.80
N GLY A 312 33.16 -9.93 -2.56
CA GLY A 312 32.32 -9.09 -1.69
C GLY A 312 31.22 -9.84 -0.94
N PHE A 313 30.86 -11.05 -1.37
CA PHE A 313 29.94 -11.94 -0.65
C PHE A 313 30.47 -12.32 0.74
N ASP A 314 31.79 -12.27 0.94
CA ASP A 314 32.44 -12.55 2.23
C ASP A 314 32.03 -11.58 3.34
N ALA A 315 31.64 -10.34 2.98
CA ALA A 315 31.07 -9.37 3.90
C ALA A 315 29.75 -9.84 4.55
N PHE A 316 29.14 -10.87 3.98
CA PHE A 316 27.89 -11.49 4.43
C PHE A 316 28.07 -12.95 4.87
N THR A 317 29.32 -13.44 5.03
CA THR A 317 29.59 -14.87 5.32
C THR A 317 29.92 -15.19 6.77
N HIS A 318 29.66 -16.47 7.07
CA HIS A 318 29.91 -17.20 8.32
C HIS A 318 31.40 -17.41 8.58
N PRO A 319 31.86 -17.39 9.84
CA PRO A 319 33.23 -17.80 10.20
C PRO A 319 33.55 -19.30 9.94
N ASP A 320 32.69 -20.05 9.24
CA ASP A 320 32.86 -21.49 8.96
C ASP A 320 32.35 -21.82 7.54
N PRO A 321 33.24 -21.96 6.55
CA PRO A 321 32.89 -22.25 5.16
C PRO A 321 32.51 -23.72 4.89
N ALA A 322 32.36 -24.58 5.92
CA ALA A 322 32.16 -26.02 5.73
C ALA A 322 30.73 -26.55 6.02
N SER A 323 29.76 -25.70 6.38
CA SER A 323 28.40 -26.16 6.73
C SER A 323 27.47 -26.19 5.52
N THR A 324 27.20 -27.39 4.99
CA THR A 324 26.17 -27.66 3.95
C THR A 324 24.83 -28.07 4.56
N VAL A 325 24.44 -27.50 5.70
CA VAL A 325 23.20 -27.86 6.40
C VAL A 325 22.11 -26.84 6.06
N ASP A 326 20.96 -27.31 5.60
CA ASP A 326 19.70 -26.55 5.50
C ASP A 326 19.29 -26.05 6.90
N VAL A 327 19.88 -24.94 7.34
CA VAL A 327 19.49 -24.26 8.58
C VAL A 327 18.42 -23.22 8.23
N PRO A 328 17.29 -23.17 8.95
CA PRO A 328 16.31 -22.10 8.79
C PRO A 328 16.98 -20.71 8.83
N LEU A 329 16.50 -19.81 7.98
CA LEU A 329 17.02 -18.44 7.75
C LEU A 329 17.44 -17.58 8.97
N PRO A 330 16.93 -17.71 10.22
CA PRO A 330 17.42 -16.84 11.30
C PRO A 330 18.87 -17.10 11.78
N ASP A 331 19.50 -18.23 11.44
CA ASP A 331 20.84 -18.59 11.97
C ASP A 331 21.98 -18.38 10.96
N LEU A 332 21.69 -17.84 9.77
CA LEU A 332 22.75 -17.41 8.87
C LEU A 332 23.39 -16.13 9.44
N PRO A 333 24.73 -15.98 9.39
CA PRO A 333 25.39 -14.74 9.74
C PRO A 333 25.31 -13.78 8.56
N GLY A 334 24.83 -12.57 8.81
CA GLY A 334 24.82 -11.48 7.85
C GLY A 334 25.51 -10.24 8.40
N ALA A 335 25.59 -9.19 7.58
CA ALA A 335 26.19 -7.93 7.98
C ALA A 335 25.24 -7.17 8.92
N VAL A 336 25.59 -7.08 10.21
CA VAL A 336 24.83 -6.29 11.19
C VAL A 336 25.17 -4.81 11.05
N ILE A 337 24.16 -3.99 10.76
CA ILE A 337 24.30 -2.54 10.55
C ILE A 337 23.39 -1.75 11.50
N SER A 338 23.83 -0.55 11.88
CA SER A 338 23.06 0.38 12.74
C SER A 338 22.76 1.73 12.06
N GLY A 339 23.21 1.89 10.82
CA GLY A 339 23.00 3.05 9.96
C GLY A 339 23.12 2.65 8.48
N ASN A 340 23.16 3.64 7.58
CA ASN A 340 23.26 3.40 6.15
C ASN A 340 24.52 2.60 5.81
N ALA A 341 24.38 1.64 4.92
CA ALA A 341 25.49 0.82 4.44
C ALA A 341 25.32 0.49 2.96
N SER A 342 26.44 0.29 2.28
CA SER A 342 26.46 -0.13 0.88
C SER A 342 27.63 -1.08 0.65
N TRP A 343 27.37 -2.11 -0.15
CA TRP A 343 28.34 -3.13 -0.52
C TRP A 343 28.34 -3.31 -2.02
N ILE A 344 29.51 -3.68 -2.53
CA ILE A 344 29.68 -4.09 -3.91
C ILE A 344 29.97 -5.58 -3.89
N VAL A 345 29.12 -6.36 -4.57
CA VAL A 345 29.33 -7.79 -4.78
C VAL A 345 29.44 -8.04 -6.27
N SER A 346 30.26 -9.02 -6.66
CA SER A 346 30.42 -9.34 -8.08
C SER A 346 30.75 -10.81 -8.30
N VAL A 347 30.43 -11.30 -9.49
CA VAL A 347 30.87 -12.60 -9.98
C VAL A 347 31.38 -12.44 -11.40
N ASP A 348 32.39 -13.22 -11.76
CA ASP A 348 32.79 -13.38 -13.16
C ASP A 348 31.81 -14.34 -13.83
N VAL A 349 31.31 -13.99 -15.00
CA VAL A 349 30.35 -14.75 -15.80
C VAL A 349 30.93 -15.11 -17.16
N ASP A 350 30.51 -16.26 -17.67
CA ASP A 350 30.70 -16.68 -19.06
C ASP A 350 29.37 -17.24 -19.55
N GLY A 351 28.78 -16.60 -20.55
CA GLY A 351 27.48 -16.93 -21.11
C GLY A 351 27.46 -18.25 -21.87
N GLY A 352 28.61 -18.85 -22.17
CA GLY A 352 28.67 -20.10 -22.93
C GLY A 352 28.09 -19.95 -24.33
N LYS A 353 27.51 -21.00 -24.90
CA LYS A 353 27.00 -20.97 -26.28
C LYS A 353 25.72 -20.16 -26.42
N ASP A 354 24.82 -20.34 -25.45
CA ASP A 354 23.42 -19.92 -25.51
C ASP A 354 23.11 -18.84 -24.44
N GLY A 355 24.11 -18.17 -23.86
CA GLY A 355 23.87 -17.11 -22.87
C GLY A 355 22.99 -17.54 -21.69
N GLY A 356 22.32 -16.56 -21.08
CA GLY A 356 21.31 -16.75 -20.03
C GLY A 356 21.26 -15.56 -19.08
N GLU A 357 20.86 -15.79 -17.84
CA GLU A 357 20.68 -14.75 -16.83
C GLU A 357 21.35 -15.13 -15.51
N VAL A 358 21.89 -14.13 -14.83
CA VAL A 358 22.40 -14.26 -13.45
C VAL A 358 21.69 -13.26 -12.56
N CYS A 359 21.01 -13.78 -11.54
CA CYS A 359 20.31 -13.00 -10.53
C CYS A 359 21.03 -13.07 -9.19
N ASN A 360 20.92 -11.98 -8.44
CA ASN A 360 21.41 -11.92 -7.08
C ASN A 360 20.37 -11.22 -6.19
N GLU A 361 19.96 -11.89 -5.11
CA GLU A 361 19.00 -11.38 -4.12
C GLU A 361 19.72 -11.00 -2.83
N ALA A 362 19.39 -9.83 -2.27
CA ALA A 362 19.75 -9.47 -0.91
C ALA A 362 18.49 -9.44 -0.05
N THR A 363 18.62 -9.84 1.22
CA THR A 363 17.54 -9.71 2.21
C THR A 363 18.01 -8.92 3.43
N LEU A 364 17.09 -8.27 4.12
CA LEU A 364 17.34 -7.48 5.34
C LEU A 364 16.32 -7.89 6.38
N VAL A 365 16.80 -8.26 7.56
CA VAL A 365 15.98 -8.71 8.69
C VAL A 365 16.31 -7.90 9.95
N GLY A 366 15.28 -7.34 10.59
CA GLY A 366 15.36 -6.68 11.87
C GLY A 366 14.89 -7.57 13.03
N THR A 367 14.89 -7.00 14.24
CA THR A 367 14.41 -7.70 15.44
C THR A 367 13.00 -7.25 15.78
N SER A 368 12.12 -8.20 16.05
CA SER A 368 10.83 -7.92 16.69
C SER A 368 10.97 -7.96 18.21
N ASP A 369 10.26 -7.09 18.90
CA ASP A 369 10.10 -7.13 20.35
C ASP A 369 8.62 -6.93 20.72
N GLY A 370 8.34 -7.01 22.02
CA GLY A 370 7.00 -6.80 22.51
C GLY A 370 6.89 -6.91 24.01
N ILE A 371 5.67 -6.71 24.48
CA ILE A 371 5.28 -6.79 25.88
C ILE A 371 4.31 -7.96 26.06
N THR A 372 4.28 -8.53 27.26
CA THR A 372 3.23 -9.48 27.64
C THR A 372 2.25 -8.78 28.55
N LEU A 373 0.96 -8.84 28.19
CA LEU A 373 -0.14 -8.46 29.05
C LEU A 373 -0.54 -9.66 29.89
N GLY A 374 -0.78 -9.44 31.19
CA GLY A 374 -1.36 -10.42 32.10
C GLY A 374 -2.84 -10.71 31.82
N VAL A 375 -3.45 -10.05 30.82
CA VAL A 375 -4.79 -10.37 30.32
C VAL A 375 -4.76 -11.76 29.70
N LEU A 376 -5.63 -12.64 30.17
CA LEU A 376 -5.76 -13.98 29.62
C LEU A 376 -6.78 -14.01 28.47
N CYS A 377 -6.32 -14.38 27.28
CA CYS A 377 -7.15 -14.75 26.14
C CYS A 377 -7.17 -16.26 25.99
N ASN A 378 -8.36 -16.86 26.10
CA ASN A 378 -8.52 -18.32 26.10
C ASN A 378 -7.59 -19.03 27.12
N GLY A 379 -7.33 -18.37 28.25
CA GLY A 379 -6.45 -18.89 29.32
C GLY A 379 -4.95 -18.61 29.13
N VAL A 380 -4.55 -17.89 28.08
CA VAL A 380 -3.14 -17.60 27.76
C VAL A 380 -2.87 -16.09 27.85
N PRO A 381 -1.77 -15.64 28.48
CA PRO A 381 -1.36 -14.24 28.45
C PRO A 381 -1.16 -13.74 27.01
N VAL A 382 -1.52 -12.48 26.75
CA VAL A 382 -1.42 -11.90 25.41
C VAL A 382 -0.04 -11.29 25.20
N PHE A 383 0.65 -11.71 24.14
CA PHE A 383 1.85 -11.04 23.66
C PHE A 383 1.45 -9.94 22.66
N ILE A 384 1.91 -8.71 22.91
CA ILE A 384 1.71 -7.56 22.02
C ILE A 384 3.06 -7.18 21.44
N GLN A 385 3.15 -7.21 20.12
CA GLN A 385 4.33 -6.75 19.40
C GLN A 385 4.45 -5.23 19.47
N CYS A 386 5.56 -4.73 20.03
CA CYS A 386 5.86 -3.31 20.10
C CYS A 386 6.59 -2.88 18.82
N CYS A 387 7.67 -3.59 18.45
CA CYS A 387 8.42 -3.39 17.24
C CYS A 387 8.16 -4.50 16.22
N THR A 388 7.77 -4.10 15.00
CA THR A 388 7.72 -5.00 13.85
C THR A 388 9.12 -5.14 13.28
N ALA A 389 9.60 -6.38 13.14
CA ALA A 389 10.89 -6.65 12.51
C ALA A 389 10.89 -6.10 11.08
N ALA A 390 11.92 -5.33 10.72
CA ALA A 390 12.16 -4.99 9.33
C ALA A 390 12.34 -6.28 8.50
N SER A 391 11.71 -6.36 7.33
CA SER A 391 11.86 -7.49 6.43
C SER A 391 11.73 -6.99 5.00
N PHE A 392 12.84 -7.01 4.27
CA PHE A 392 12.91 -6.56 2.88
C PHE A 392 13.76 -7.52 2.07
N SER A 393 13.41 -7.68 0.79
CA SER A 393 14.26 -8.31 -0.21
C SER A 393 14.44 -7.37 -1.40
N ALA A 394 15.58 -7.49 -2.07
CA ALA A 394 15.88 -6.77 -3.29
C ALA A 394 16.69 -7.66 -4.21
N GLU A 395 16.23 -7.82 -5.44
CA GLU A 395 16.88 -8.64 -6.47
C GLU A 395 17.23 -7.78 -7.68
N SER A 396 18.34 -8.14 -8.34
CA SER A 396 18.69 -7.59 -9.65
C SER A 396 19.34 -8.67 -10.49
N CYS A 397 18.85 -8.82 -11.72
CA CYS A 397 19.34 -9.78 -12.69
C CYS A 397 20.11 -9.09 -13.82
N VAL A 398 21.04 -9.83 -14.44
CA VAL A 398 21.80 -9.38 -15.61
C VAL A 398 21.81 -10.50 -16.65
N ILE A 399 21.41 -10.14 -17.87
CA ILE A 399 21.49 -11.03 -19.05
C ILE A 399 22.95 -11.12 -19.49
N VAL A 400 23.43 -12.35 -19.68
CA VAL A 400 24.77 -12.67 -20.18
C VAL A 400 24.64 -13.31 -21.55
N ASN A 401 25.19 -12.68 -22.58
CA ASN A 401 25.08 -13.17 -23.96
C ASN A 401 25.98 -14.40 -24.20
N GLY A 402 25.59 -15.29 -25.10
CA GLY A 402 26.40 -16.43 -25.51
C GLY A 402 27.32 -16.15 -26.71
N ASP A 403 28.33 -17.01 -26.90
CA ASP A 403 29.26 -17.08 -28.05
C ASP A 403 28.56 -17.29 -29.39
N GLY A 404 27.33 -17.81 -29.38
CA GLY A 404 26.50 -17.94 -30.58
C GLY A 404 25.84 -16.63 -31.06
N GLY A 405 26.11 -15.50 -30.39
CA GLY A 405 25.16 -14.40 -30.34
C GLY A 405 24.06 -14.71 -29.32
N PRO A 406 23.28 -13.72 -28.85
CA PRO A 406 22.13 -13.97 -27.98
C PRO A 406 21.22 -15.05 -28.63
N PRO A 407 20.76 -16.07 -27.90
CA PRO A 407 19.96 -17.17 -28.46
C PRO A 407 18.67 -16.71 -29.14
N ASP A 408 18.18 -15.53 -28.75
CA ASP A 408 16.88 -14.99 -29.12
C ASP A 408 16.96 -13.50 -29.57
N GLY A 409 18.15 -13.00 -29.94
CA GLY A 409 18.33 -11.60 -30.30
C GLY A 409 18.11 -11.30 -31.79
N TRP A 410 17.86 -10.03 -32.10
CA TRP A 410 17.79 -9.54 -33.48
C TRP A 410 19.14 -9.70 -34.21
N HIS A 411 19.08 -10.18 -35.45
CA HIS A 411 20.19 -10.27 -36.38
C HIS A 411 20.01 -9.29 -37.55
N ASP A 412 21.13 -8.85 -38.13
CA ASP A 412 21.11 -8.05 -39.35
C ASP A 412 20.32 -8.79 -40.45
N GLY A 413 19.32 -8.11 -40.99
CA GLY A 413 18.43 -8.63 -42.02
C GLY A 413 17.15 -9.30 -41.48
N ASP A 414 16.93 -9.39 -40.17
CA ASP A 414 15.67 -9.91 -39.60
C ASP A 414 14.47 -9.01 -39.94
N TYR A 415 14.70 -7.69 -39.98
CA TYR A 415 13.74 -6.68 -40.43
C TYR A 415 14.47 -5.58 -41.18
N TYR A 416 13.71 -4.77 -41.93
CA TYR A 416 14.21 -3.59 -42.62
C TYR A 416 13.36 -2.38 -42.27
N THR A 417 14.03 -1.30 -41.90
CA THR A 417 13.49 0.05 -41.82
C THR A 417 14.37 0.97 -42.64
N TYR A 418 13.86 2.14 -43.00
CA TYR A 418 14.63 3.13 -43.73
C TYR A 418 14.36 4.52 -43.19
N THR A 419 15.41 5.30 -43.00
CA THR A 419 15.26 6.71 -42.65
C THR A 419 14.54 7.50 -43.74
N LYS A 420 13.84 8.58 -43.36
CA LYS A 420 13.08 9.44 -44.29
C LYS A 420 13.87 9.92 -45.52
N GLY A 421 15.19 10.09 -45.39
CA GLY A 421 16.07 10.52 -46.48
C GLY A 421 16.18 9.48 -47.60
N LYS A 422 16.07 8.19 -47.27
CA LYS A 422 16.13 7.09 -48.24
C LYS A 422 14.95 7.09 -49.21
N TYR A 423 13.79 7.60 -48.78
CA TYR A 423 12.61 7.73 -49.62
C TYR A 423 12.64 8.98 -50.51
N GLN A 424 13.41 10.02 -50.15
CA GLN A 424 13.35 11.35 -50.79
C GLN A 424 13.84 11.37 -52.24
N THR A 425 14.94 10.68 -52.59
CA THR A 425 15.55 10.78 -53.94
C THR A 425 16.02 9.43 -54.47
N SER A 426 15.97 9.27 -55.80
CA SER A 426 16.28 8.01 -56.51
C SER A 426 17.77 7.84 -56.80
N ASN A 427 18.61 8.81 -56.42
CA ASN A 427 20.05 8.72 -56.65
C ASN A 427 20.67 7.68 -55.71
N GLY A 428 20.66 6.41 -56.15
CA GLY A 428 21.34 5.31 -55.48
C GLY A 428 20.59 4.67 -54.30
N SER A 429 19.27 4.91 -54.19
CA SER A 429 18.43 4.31 -53.15
C SER A 429 17.43 3.32 -53.77
N PRO A 430 17.71 2.00 -53.73
CA PRO A 430 16.83 0.97 -54.29
C PRO A 430 15.41 1.03 -53.72
N VAL A 431 15.27 1.38 -52.44
CA VAL A 431 13.97 1.54 -51.77
C VAL A 431 13.15 2.71 -52.35
N ALA A 432 13.80 3.82 -52.68
CA ALA A 432 13.13 4.97 -53.31
C ALA A 432 12.63 4.64 -54.72
N ASP A 433 13.41 3.88 -55.50
CA ASP A 433 13.03 3.44 -56.84
C ASP A 433 11.87 2.43 -56.77
N TYR A 434 11.93 1.51 -55.82
CA TYR A 434 10.84 0.56 -55.58
C TYR A 434 9.55 1.27 -55.15
N LEU A 435 9.65 2.21 -54.21
CA LEU A 435 8.51 3.01 -53.77
C LEU A 435 7.90 3.79 -54.94
N GLN A 436 8.73 4.43 -55.79
CA GLN A 436 8.24 5.16 -56.96
C GLN A 436 7.52 4.26 -57.95
N ALA A 437 8.07 3.09 -58.26
CA ALA A 437 7.48 2.16 -59.21
C ALA A 437 6.18 1.51 -58.71
N ASN A 438 6.04 1.33 -57.39
CA ASN A 438 4.96 0.56 -56.79
C ASN A 438 3.98 1.41 -55.93
N PHE A 439 4.13 2.72 -55.89
CA PHE A 439 3.37 3.59 -54.97
C PHE A 439 1.85 3.41 -55.06
N SER A 440 1.29 3.36 -56.28
CA SER A 440 -0.15 3.18 -56.48
C SER A 440 -0.64 1.77 -56.10
N SER A 441 0.24 0.76 -56.13
CA SER A 441 -0.07 -0.58 -55.67
C SER A 441 0.02 -0.70 -54.15
N LEU A 442 1.03 -0.06 -53.55
CA LEU A 442 1.21 -0.02 -52.09
C LEU A 442 0.14 0.84 -51.42
N PHE A 443 -0.28 1.92 -52.07
CA PHE A 443 -1.26 2.89 -51.57
C PHE A 443 -2.33 3.23 -52.63
N PRO A 444 -3.31 2.34 -52.89
CA PRO A 444 -4.33 2.54 -53.93
C PRO A 444 -5.20 3.80 -53.75
N GLY A 445 -5.37 4.27 -52.50
CA GLY A 445 -6.05 5.53 -52.17
C GLY A 445 -5.11 6.71 -51.88
N GLY A 446 -3.81 6.51 -52.06
CA GLY A 446 -2.75 7.41 -51.59
C GLY A 446 -2.29 7.11 -50.16
N LEU A 447 -1.07 7.54 -49.83
CA LEU A 447 -0.51 7.46 -48.48
C LEU A 447 -1.17 8.54 -47.64
N THR A 448 -1.72 8.18 -46.48
CA THR A 448 -2.37 9.12 -45.57
C THR A 448 -1.76 9.04 -44.17
N ILE A 449 -1.54 10.20 -43.55
CA ILE A 449 -1.21 10.35 -42.12
C ILE A 449 -2.25 11.25 -41.45
N GLY A 450 -2.41 11.12 -40.14
CA GLY A 450 -3.47 11.81 -39.38
C GLY A 450 -4.80 11.04 -39.43
N ILE A 451 -5.91 11.75 -39.20
CA ILE A 451 -7.26 11.16 -39.20
C ILE A 451 -8.12 11.85 -40.24
N ALA A 452 -8.52 11.11 -41.28
CA ALA A 452 -9.46 11.59 -42.27
C ALA A 452 -10.89 11.52 -41.71
N ASP A 453 -11.48 12.65 -41.33
CA ASP A 453 -12.88 12.76 -40.90
C ASP A 453 -13.74 13.64 -41.82
N GLY A 454 -13.15 14.12 -42.92
CA GLY A 454 -13.83 14.87 -43.98
C GLY A 454 -13.87 16.37 -43.70
N ALA A 455 -14.90 16.83 -42.99
CA ALA A 455 -15.05 18.25 -42.62
C ALA A 455 -15.10 18.42 -41.10
N GLY A 456 -14.61 17.44 -40.35
CA GLY A 456 -14.60 17.46 -38.91
C GLY A 456 -13.41 18.24 -38.34
N PRO A 457 -13.25 18.23 -37.01
CA PRO A 457 -12.18 18.94 -36.34
C PRO A 457 -10.81 18.23 -36.42
N ARG A 458 -10.74 17.05 -37.04
CA ARG A 458 -9.50 16.28 -37.17
C ARG A 458 -8.92 16.47 -38.56
N HIS A 459 -7.61 16.28 -38.66
CA HIS A 459 -6.91 16.61 -39.89
C HIS A 459 -6.05 15.46 -40.41
N ASN A 460 -5.95 15.37 -41.74
CA ASN A 460 -5.08 14.42 -42.43
C ASN A 460 -4.28 15.06 -43.58
N ALA A 461 -3.20 14.40 -43.97
CA ALA A 461 -2.47 14.72 -45.18
C ALA A 461 -2.35 13.47 -46.05
N THR A 462 -2.78 13.58 -47.31
CA THR A 462 -2.81 12.46 -48.25
C THR A 462 -2.00 12.77 -49.50
N TRP A 463 -1.19 11.82 -49.95
CA TRP A 463 -0.46 11.89 -51.22
C TRP A 463 -0.85 10.76 -52.15
N THR A 464 -1.37 11.12 -53.32
CA THR A 464 -1.64 10.22 -54.45
C THR A 464 -0.56 10.31 -55.52
N ASP A 465 0.28 11.35 -55.48
CA ASP A 465 1.47 11.51 -56.33
C ASP A 465 2.75 11.27 -55.52
N VAL A 466 3.47 10.19 -55.86
CA VAL A 466 4.72 9.81 -55.19
C VAL A 466 5.82 10.86 -55.33
N ASN A 467 5.85 11.63 -56.42
CA ASN A 467 6.89 12.65 -56.60
C ASN A 467 6.67 13.82 -55.63
N VAL A 468 5.40 14.19 -55.41
CA VAL A 468 5.04 15.22 -54.43
C VAL A 468 5.34 14.74 -53.01
N PHE A 469 4.97 13.49 -52.69
CA PHE A 469 5.29 12.87 -51.40
C PHE A 469 6.79 12.88 -51.10
N ARG A 470 7.60 12.41 -52.06
CA ARG A 470 9.06 12.32 -51.91
C ARG A 470 9.72 13.69 -51.80
N SER A 471 9.21 14.71 -52.50
CA SER A 471 9.67 16.08 -52.29
C SER A 471 9.32 16.62 -50.89
N TRP A 472 8.17 16.23 -50.34
CA TRP A 472 7.68 16.70 -49.04
C TRP A 472 8.39 16.04 -47.85
N ILE A 473 8.64 14.72 -47.90
CA ILE A 473 9.13 13.93 -46.75
C ILE A 473 10.53 14.35 -46.26
N GLY A 474 11.35 14.95 -47.13
CA GLY A 474 12.73 15.35 -46.83
C GLY A 474 12.92 16.60 -45.96
N GLY A 475 11.91 17.43 -45.76
CA GLY A 475 12.08 18.69 -45.00
C GLY A 475 12.20 18.51 -43.48
N GLY A 476 12.42 19.59 -42.74
CA GLY A 476 12.35 19.64 -41.27
C GLY A 476 11.10 20.35 -40.71
N GLY A 477 11.17 20.77 -39.45
CA GLY A 477 10.19 21.64 -38.79
C GLY A 477 9.82 21.19 -37.37
N PRO A 478 9.32 22.09 -36.51
CA PRO A 478 8.86 21.72 -35.17
C PRO A 478 7.73 20.70 -35.21
N SER A 479 7.80 19.66 -34.37
CA SER A 479 6.75 18.66 -34.23
C SER A 479 5.45 19.28 -33.70
N GLY A 480 4.32 18.88 -34.26
CA GLY A 480 3.00 19.37 -33.86
C GLY A 480 1.86 18.61 -34.53
N ALA A 481 0.63 19.05 -34.32
CA ALA A 481 -0.54 18.53 -35.02
C ALA A 481 -0.67 19.08 -36.45
N LEU A 482 -1.47 18.39 -37.27
CA LEU A 482 -1.95 18.92 -38.53
C LEU A 482 -3.00 20.01 -38.27
N ALA A 483 -3.05 21.03 -39.12
CA ALA A 483 -3.92 22.20 -39.01
C ALA A 483 -4.98 22.26 -40.12
N GLY A 484 -5.03 21.25 -41.00
CA GLY A 484 -6.01 21.16 -42.07
C GLY A 484 -5.80 19.92 -42.92
N ASP A 485 -6.86 19.52 -43.61
CA ASP A 485 -6.84 18.41 -44.57
C ASP A 485 -6.14 18.84 -45.86
N THR A 486 -5.21 18.01 -46.33
CA THR A 486 -4.44 18.31 -47.54
C THR A 486 -4.34 17.12 -48.47
N LEU A 487 -4.35 17.42 -49.78
CA LEU A 487 -4.14 16.44 -50.85
C LEU A 487 -2.96 16.89 -51.71
N ASN A 488 -1.94 16.03 -51.85
CA ASN A 488 -0.70 16.32 -52.58
C ASN A 488 -0.09 17.68 -52.19
N ALA A 489 -0.09 17.98 -50.89
CA ALA A 489 0.52 19.20 -50.39
C ALA A 489 2.06 19.12 -50.47
N ALA A 490 2.68 20.20 -50.96
CA ALA A 490 4.13 20.37 -50.95
C ALA A 490 4.69 20.72 -49.56
N SER A 491 3.84 21.19 -48.64
CA SER A 491 4.15 21.44 -47.24
C SER A 491 2.91 21.23 -46.37
N THR A 492 3.12 20.77 -45.14
CA THR A 492 2.06 20.58 -44.15
C THR A 492 2.51 21.16 -42.82
N SER A 493 1.54 21.45 -41.95
CA SER A 493 1.76 21.54 -40.50
C SER A 493 2.25 20.19 -39.92
N GLY A 494 2.62 20.17 -38.64
CA GLY A 494 3.07 18.96 -37.93
C GLY A 494 4.56 18.61 -38.04
N GLY A 495 5.29 19.31 -38.91
CA GLY A 495 6.76 19.33 -38.95
C GLY A 495 7.42 17.96 -39.04
N THR A 496 8.37 17.67 -38.14
CA THR A 496 9.16 16.43 -38.19
C THR A 496 8.35 15.20 -37.78
N LEU A 497 7.44 15.32 -36.81
CA LEU A 497 6.57 14.22 -36.40
C LEU A 497 5.75 13.66 -37.56
N ALA A 498 5.11 14.54 -38.35
CA ALA A 498 4.32 14.13 -39.52
C ALA A 498 5.16 13.31 -40.52
N LYS A 499 6.43 13.67 -40.67
CA LYS A 499 7.36 12.97 -41.58
C LYS A 499 7.84 11.65 -41.02
N GLN A 500 8.07 11.55 -39.71
CA GLN A 500 8.42 10.27 -39.08
C GLN A 500 7.26 9.28 -39.13
N ALA A 501 6.02 9.75 -38.91
CA ALA A 501 4.83 8.92 -39.07
C ALA A 501 4.66 8.43 -40.53
N ALA A 502 4.87 9.31 -41.51
CA ALA A 502 4.85 8.91 -42.92
C ALA A 502 5.97 7.92 -43.27
N THR A 503 7.17 8.12 -42.72
CA THR A 503 8.32 7.23 -42.89
C THR A 503 8.00 5.83 -42.37
N LEU A 504 7.47 5.74 -41.14
CA LEU A 504 7.08 4.46 -40.55
C LEU A 504 5.92 3.79 -41.31
N THR A 505 4.96 4.59 -41.80
CA THR A 505 3.86 4.09 -42.65
C THR A 505 4.41 3.41 -43.91
N VAL A 506 5.43 3.97 -44.55
CA VAL A 506 6.09 3.34 -45.70
C VAL A 506 6.84 2.08 -45.29
N SER A 507 7.65 2.13 -44.23
CA SER A 507 8.43 0.97 -43.75
C SER A 507 7.55 -0.24 -43.44
N ILE A 508 6.43 -0.04 -42.72
CA ILE A 508 5.46 -1.11 -42.43
C ILE A 508 4.86 -1.66 -43.72
N LYS A 509 4.56 -0.80 -44.70
CA LYS A 509 3.93 -1.22 -45.96
C LYS A 509 4.89 -1.97 -46.90
N LEU A 510 6.19 -1.72 -46.79
CA LEU A 510 7.23 -2.41 -47.54
C LEU A 510 7.63 -3.75 -46.93
N SER A 511 7.46 -3.94 -45.61
CA SER A 511 7.75 -5.19 -44.91
C SER A 511 7.06 -6.40 -45.57
N GLY A 512 7.86 -7.33 -46.08
CA GLY A 512 7.41 -8.53 -46.78
C GLY A 512 7.00 -8.32 -48.25
N VAL A 513 7.09 -7.10 -48.77
CA VAL A 513 6.69 -6.73 -50.15
C VAL A 513 7.89 -6.26 -50.97
N MET A 514 8.79 -5.48 -50.37
CA MET A 514 10.04 -5.11 -51.01
C MET A 514 10.96 -6.35 -51.15
N PRO A 515 11.56 -6.59 -52.33
CA PRO A 515 12.44 -7.74 -52.53
C PRO A 515 13.61 -7.74 -51.55
N GLY A 516 13.67 -8.76 -50.69
CA GLY A 516 14.71 -8.91 -49.67
C GLY A 516 14.25 -8.56 -48.25
N ASP A 517 13.13 -7.84 -48.09
CA ASP A 517 12.63 -7.41 -46.79
C ASP A 517 11.73 -8.48 -46.17
N PRO A 518 12.00 -8.95 -44.93
CA PRO A 518 11.09 -9.83 -44.21
C PRO A 518 9.78 -9.14 -43.82
N ALA A 519 8.74 -9.96 -43.65
CA ALA A 519 7.42 -9.52 -43.19
C ALA A 519 7.37 -9.39 -41.66
N GLY A 520 6.42 -8.61 -41.15
CA GLY A 520 6.07 -8.60 -39.72
C GLY A 520 6.51 -7.37 -38.94
N LEU A 521 7.16 -6.38 -39.56
CA LEU A 521 7.65 -5.17 -38.86
C LEU A 521 6.55 -4.50 -38.01
N GLY A 522 5.33 -4.36 -38.55
CA GLY A 522 4.23 -3.73 -37.82
C GLY A 522 3.74 -4.51 -36.59
N GLY A 523 4.12 -5.78 -36.46
CA GLY A 523 3.70 -6.68 -35.38
C GLY A 523 4.61 -6.68 -34.15
N LEU A 524 5.83 -6.12 -34.26
CA LEU A 524 6.78 -6.06 -33.14
C LEU A 524 6.22 -5.23 -31.99
N HIS A 525 6.41 -5.69 -30.76
CA HIS A 525 5.95 -5.03 -29.53
C HIS A 525 7.06 -4.16 -28.93
N LEU A 526 6.66 -3.04 -28.33
CA LEU A 526 7.56 -2.22 -27.51
C LEU A 526 7.63 -2.77 -26.08
N LYS A 527 8.82 -2.74 -25.49
CA LYS A 527 9.03 -3.06 -24.07
C LYS A 527 10.02 -2.11 -23.41
N ASP A 528 9.93 -2.03 -22.09
CA ASP A 528 10.88 -1.36 -21.21
C ASP A 528 11.25 0.08 -21.60
N THR A 529 10.35 0.79 -22.31
CA THR A 529 10.58 2.19 -22.67
C THR A 529 10.30 3.11 -21.49
N GLY A 530 9.39 2.71 -20.59
CA GLY A 530 8.90 3.58 -19.51
C GLY A 530 8.14 4.80 -20.00
N LEU A 531 7.78 4.84 -21.29
CA LEU A 531 7.14 5.99 -21.92
C LEU A 531 5.62 5.93 -21.75
N THR A 532 5.05 7.07 -21.38
CA THR A 532 3.61 7.34 -21.49
C THR A 532 3.43 8.54 -22.40
N ILE A 533 2.71 8.36 -23.51
CA ILE A 533 2.46 9.42 -24.50
C ILE A 533 0.96 9.62 -24.66
N ALA A 534 0.50 10.87 -24.55
CA ALA A 534 -0.92 11.22 -24.56
C ALA A 534 -1.75 10.41 -23.54
N GLY A 535 -1.17 10.12 -22.37
CA GLY A 535 -1.80 9.33 -21.30
C GLY A 535 -1.85 7.82 -21.54
N THR A 536 -1.22 7.32 -22.61
CA THR A 536 -1.17 5.89 -22.96
C THR A 536 0.23 5.36 -22.68
N ALA A 537 0.36 4.32 -21.85
CA ALA A 537 1.60 3.58 -21.70
C ALA A 537 1.92 2.86 -23.00
N ILE A 538 3.16 2.99 -23.49
CA ILE A 538 3.54 2.52 -24.82
C ILE A 538 4.08 1.09 -24.81
N ASP A 539 4.62 0.64 -23.66
CA ASP A 539 5.06 -0.73 -23.47
C ASP A 539 3.87 -1.71 -23.66
N GLY A 540 4.11 -2.77 -24.44
CA GLY A 540 3.12 -3.74 -24.90
C GLY A 540 2.36 -3.36 -26.17
N LEU A 541 2.53 -2.15 -26.71
CA LEU A 541 1.94 -1.79 -28.02
C LEU A 541 2.80 -2.31 -29.17
N THR A 542 2.13 -2.78 -30.22
CA THR A 542 2.78 -3.08 -31.50
C THR A 542 3.23 -1.80 -32.21
N ILE A 543 4.25 -1.90 -33.08
CA ILE A 543 4.69 -0.79 -33.95
C ILE A 543 3.51 -0.20 -34.74
N GLN A 544 2.58 -1.02 -35.22
CA GLN A 544 1.36 -0.53 -35.89
C GLN A 544 0.47 0.27 -34.95
N GLN A 545 0.24 -0.18 -33.72
CA GLN A 545 -0.55 0.56 -32.73
C GLN A 545 0.12 1.88 -32.32
N VAL A 546 1.45 1.93 -32.25
CA VAL A 546 2.18 3.18 -32.03
C VAL A 546 2.02 4.13 -33.20
N LEU A 547 2.06 3.64 -34.45
CA LEU A 547 1.76 4.45 -35.62
C LEU A 547 0.30 4.98 -35.58
N ASP A 548 -0.66 4.16 -35.15
CA ASP A 548 -2.06 4.58 -35.01
C ASP A 548 -2.21 5.66 -33.94
N LEU A 549 -1.50 5.56 -32.81
CA LEU A 549 -1.44 6.60 -31.78
C LEU A 549 -0.78 7.89 -32.31
N ALA A 550 0.30 7.77 -33.07
CA ALA A 550 0.94 8.91 -33.72
C ALA A 550 -0.01 9.62 -34.69
N ASN A 551 -0.82 8.88 -35.45
CA ASN A 551 -1.85 9.43 -36.33
C ASN A 551 -2.99 10.11 -35.55
N GLN A 552 -3.35 9.61 -34.37
CA GLN A 552 -4.29 10.29 -33.47
C GLN A 552 -3.73 11.64 -32.97
N ILE A 553 -2.47 11.65 -32.52
CA ILE A 553 -1.79 12.87 -32.08
C ILE A 553 -1.67 13.88 -33.23
N LEU A 554 -1.27 13.42 -34.42
CA LEU A 554 -1.18 14.26 -35.63
C LEU A 554 -2.55 14.80 -36.06
N GLY A 555 -3.60 13.99 -35.96
CA GLY A 555 -4.96 14.37 -36.30
C GLY A 555 -5.62 15.32 -35.29
N GLY A 556 -4.93 15.67 -34.19
CA GLY A 556 -5.44 16.62 -33.20
C GLY A 556 -6.48 16.04 -32.24
N THR A 557 -6.60 14.70 -32.13
CA THR A 557 -7.57 14.08 -31.21
C THR A 557 -7.08 13.99 -29.78
N THR A 558 -5.77 13.89 -29.59
CA THR A 558 -5.12 13.71 -28.29
C THR A 558 -3.73 14.35 -28.30
N GLY A 559 -3.14 14.56 -27.13
CA GLY A 559 -1.76 15.02 -26.97
C GLY A 559 -1.59 16.53 -26.75
N SER A 560 -0.40 16.87 -26.26
CA SER A 560 0.07 18.21 -25.90
C SER A 560 1.47 18.45 -26.49
N GLY A 561 2.04 19.64 -26.25
CA GLY A 561 3.37 20.01 -26.76
C GLY A 561 4.48 18.99 -26.49
N SER A 562 4.52 18.41 -25.28
CA SER A 562 5.50 17.39 -24.90
C SER A 562 5.26 16.05 -25.60
N ASP A 563 4.00 15.69 -25.86
CA ASP A 563 3.64 14.45 -26.55
C ASP A 563 4.14 14.44 -27.99
N PHE A 564 4.13 15.59 -28.68
CA PHE A 564 4.67 15.69 -30.04
C PHE A 564 6.17 15.43 -30.09
N SER A 565 6.92 15.90 -29.10
CA SER A 565 8.36 15.68 -29.02
C SER A 565 8.68 14.23 -28.66
N ALA A 566 7.99 13.68 -27.64
CA ALA A 566 8.18 12.30 -27.21
C ALA A 566 7.85 11.30 -28.33
N MET A 567 6.71 11.49 -28.99
CA MET A 567 6.32 10.64 -30.13
C MET A 567 7.30 10.78 -31.29
N ASN A 568 7.78 11.98 -31.60
CA ASN A 568 8.77 12.16 -32.66
C ASN A 568 10.08 11.42 -32.36
N THR A 569 10.57 11.46 -31.12
CA THR A 569 11.77 10.71 -30.71
C THR A 569 11.54 9.21 -30.83
N LEU A 570 10.41 8.71 -30.31
CA LEU A 570 10.06 7.29 -30.40
C LEU A 570 10.00 6.81 -31.86
N LEU A 571 9.28 7.52 -32.73
CA LEU A 571 9.20 7.14 -34.15
C LEU A 571 10.55 7.24 -34.87
N THR A 572 11.43 8.15 -34.45
CA THR A 572 12.80 8.21 -34.98
C THR A 572 13.56 6.95 -34.62
N ASN A 573 13.56 6.55 -33.35
CA ASN A 573 14.21 5.33 -32.90
C ASN A 573 13.66 4.07 -33.57
N ILE A 574 12.33 3.99 -33.76
CA ILE A 574 11.70 2.87 -34.47
C ILE A 574 12.13 2.85 -35.95
N ASN A 575 12.13 3.99 -36.64
CA ASN A 575 12.57 4.07 -38.04
C ASN A 575 14.07 3.79 -38.25
N GLU A 576 14.87 3.84 -37.18
CA GLU A 576 16.30 3.57 -37.17
C GLU A 576 16.64 2.19 -36.58
N SER A 577 15.65 1.46 -36.08
CA SER A 577 15.83 0.18 -35.37
C SER A 577 16.46 -0.92 -36.24
N PHE A 578 16.19 -0.87 -37.54
CA PHE A 578 16.68 -1.83 -38.53
C PHE A 578 17.11 -1.10 -39.83
N ASP A 579 17.79 0.05 -39.73
CA ASP A 579 18.10 0.91 -40.89
C ASP A 579 18.94 0.16 -41.93
N ASP A 580 18.44 0.06 -43.16
CA ASP A 580 18.99 -0.79 -44.24
C ASP A 580 19.24 -2.26 -43.82
N GLY A 581 18.50 -2.75 -42.82
CA GLY A 581 18.62 -4.12 -42.30
C GLY A 581 19.63 -4.28 -41.16
N ALA A 582 20.35 -3.23 -40.79
CA ALA A 582 21.29 -3.28 -39.66
C ALA A 582 20.54 -3.08 -38.33
N VAL A 583 20.75 -3.98 -37.37
CA VAL A 583 20.09 -3.91 -36.05
C VAL A 583 20.70 -2.78 -35.22
N HIS A 584 19.86 -1.90 -34.70
CA HIS A 584 20.25 -0.83 -33.80
C HIS A 584 19.95 -1.14 -32.34
N THR A 585 20.66 -0.50 -31.41
CA THR A 585 20.54 -0.73 -29.95
C THR A 585 19.09 -0.62 -29.46
N PHE A 586 18.30 0.30 -30.02
CA PHE A 586 16.89 0.45 -29.66
C PHE A 586 16.06 -0.81 -29.93
N ALA A 587 16.33 -1.53 -31.03
CA ALA A 587 15.63 -2.77 -31.32
C ALA A 587 15.92 -3.82 -30.24
N ILE A 588 17.19 -3.95 -29.86
CA ILE A 588 17.67 -4.92 -28.87
C ILE A 588 17.05 -4.65 -27.50
N GLU A 589 17.00 -3.37 -27.10
CA GLU A 589 16.54 -2.98 -25.76
C GLU A 589 15.01 -2.91 -25.66
N HIS A 590 14.33 -2.53 -26.74
CA HIS A 590 12.94 -2.08 -26.66
C HIS A 590 11.98 -2.73 -27.64
N LEU A 591 12.42 -3.67 -28.48
CA LEU A 591 11.54 -4.41 -29.38
C LEU A 591 11.56 -5.90 -29.11
N GLU A 592 10.40 -6.54 -29.25
CA GLU A 592 10.26 -7.99 -29.25
C GLU A 592 9.23 -8.46 -30.31
N PRO A 593 9.30 -9.73 -30.77
CA PRO A 593 8.40 -10.29 -31.78
C PRO A 593 6.89 -10.22 -31.49
#